data_AF-A0A417EHC9-F1
#
_entry.id   AF-A0A417EHC9-F1
#
_cell.length_a   1.000
_cell.length_b   1.000
_cell.length_c   1.000
_cell.angle_alpha   90.00
_cell.angle_beta   90.00
_cell.angle_gamma   90.00
#
_symmetry.space_group_name_H-M   'P 1'
#
loop_
_entity.id
_entity.type
_entity.pdbx_description
1 polymer ?
#
loop_
_entity_poly.entity_id
_entity_poly.type
_entity_poly.pdbx_seq_one_letter_code
_entity_poly.pdbx_strand_id
1 'polypeptide(L)'
;MRRQFVSNVAFYSTTAVLILIIVLCIGATVKSESRDETQRMENRIQEQQLMSDMKQYLNENGYRNSGVTLTYALEEDGSPDYTFTIHHKKINSMSETERGALSAELARACNAGSNYSVSYEYLLTDF
;
A
#
# COMPACT_ATOMS: atom_id res chain seq x y z
N MET A 1 -0.54 -16.75 63.57
CA MET A 1 0.13 -15.70 62.75
C MET A 1 0.58 -16.14 61.35
N ARG A 2 0.26 -17.35 60.83
CA ARG A 2 0.66 -17.77 59.46
C ARG A 2 -0.34 -17.39 58.35
N ARG A 3 -1.62 -17.18 58.67
CA ARG A 3 -2.69 -16.86 57.70
C ARG A 3 -2.61 -15.45 57.10
N GLN A 4 -2.07 -14.47 57.81
CA GLN A 4 -1.99 -13.08 57.32
C GLN A 4 -0.84 -12.87 56.32
N PHE A 5 0.26 -13.61 56.44
CA PHE A 5 1.38 -13.57 55.48
C PHE A 5 0.99 -14.15 54.11
N VAL A 6 0.23 -15.26 54.10
CA VAL A 6 -0.26 -15.89 52.87
C VAL A 6 -1.21 -14.96 52.12
N SER A 7 -2.06 -14.22 52.84
CA SER A 7 -2.99 -13.26 52.24
C SER A 7 -2.27 -12.06 51.64
N ASN A 8 -1.24 -11.53 52.30
CA ASN A 8 -0.43 -10.43 51.74
C ASN A 8 0.36 -10.89 50.52
N VAL A 9 1.02 -12.06 50.57
CA VAL A 9 1.75 -12.64 49.43
C VAL A 9 0.80 -12.91 48.25
N ALA A 10 -0.39 -13.46 48.52
CA ALA A 10 -1.41 -13.67 47.50
C ALA A 10 -1.88 -12.33 46.91
N PHE A 11 -2.10 -11.31 47.75
CA PHE A 11 -2.53 -9.98 47.32
C PHE A 11 -1.48 -9.25 46.46
N TYR A 12 -0.21 -9.30 46.87
CA TYR A 12 0.89 -8.75 46.08
C TYR A 12 1.08 -9.52 44.76
N SER A 13 0.95 -10.85 44.78
CA SER A 13 1.02 -11.68 43.59
C SER A 13 -0.10 -11.35 42.59
N THR A 14 -1.35 -11.25 43.04
CA THR A 14 -2.49 -10.87 42.19
C THR A 14 -2.32 -9.47 41.61
N THR A 15 -1.84 -8.52 42.42
CA THR A 15 -1.60 -7.14 41.95
C THR A 15 -0.50 -7.10 40.90
N ALA A 16 0.61 -7.84 41.09
CA ALA A 16 1.69 -7.93 40.11
C ALA A 16 1.23 -8.57 38.79
N VAL A 17 0.40 -9.62 38.85
CA VAL A 17 -0.19 -10.24 37.66
C VAL A 17 -1.13 -9.29 36.93
N LEU A 18 -1.98 -8.53 37.65
CA LEU A 18 -2.85 -7.52 37.04
C LEU A 18 -2.05 -6.42 36.35
N ILE A 19 -0.98 -5.93 36.97
CA ILE A 19 -0.07 -4.94 36.35
C ILE A 19 0.58 -5.53 35.09
N LEU A 20 1.04 -6.78 35.15
CA LEU A 20 1.61 -7.49 34.00
C LEU A 20 0.60 -7.60 32.85
N ILE A 21 -0.66 -7.96 33.15
CA ILE A 21 -1.74 -8.03 32.17
C ILE A 21 -2.00 -6.65 31.55
N ILE A 22 -2.07 -5.58 32.35
CA ILE A 22 -2.28 -4.21 31.83
C ILE A 22 -1.14 -3.79 30.90
N VAL A 23 0.12 -4.06 31.27
CA VAL A 23 1.29 -3.77 30.43
C VAL A 23 1.26 -4.58 29.13
N LEU A 24 0.89 -5.87 29.21
CA LEU A 24 0.74 -6.73 28.02
C LEU A 24 -0.44 -6.28 27.15
N CYS A 25 -1.56 -5.85 27.73
CA CYS A 25 -2.70 -5.31 27.00
C CYS A 25 -2.30 -4.04 26.24
N ILE A 26 -1.62 -3.09 26.88
CA ILE A 26 -1.16 -1.86 26.21
C ILE A 26 -0.10 -2.18 25.14
N GLY A 27 0.88 -3.03 25.46
CA GLY A 27 1.96 -3.42 24.55
C GLY A 27 1.50 -4.24 23.34
N ALA A 28 0.46 -5.06 23.48
CA ALA A 28 -0.16 -5.79 22.39
C ALA A 28 -1.03 -4.87 21.52
N THR A 29 -1.78 -3.94 22.12
CA THR A 29 -2.61 -2.98 21.38
C THR A 29 -1.77 -2.06 20.50
N VAL A 30 -0.67 -1.50 20.99
CA VAL A 30 0.20 -0.65 20.16
C VAL A 30 0.91 -1.42 19.04
N LYS A 31 1.17 -2.72 19.21
CA LYS A 31 1.95 -3.51 18.24
C LYS A 31 1.09 -4.09 17.10
N SER A 32 -0.21 -4.28 17.32
CA SER A 32 -1.14 -4.72 16.29
C SER A 32 -1.65 -3.56 15.42
N GLU A 33 -1.89 -2.40 16.02
CA GLU A 33 -2.34 -1.20 15.31
C GLU A 33 -1.19 -0.55 14.54
N SER A 34 -0.01 -0.37 15.17
CA SER A 34 1.11 0.31 14.50
C SER A 34 1.65 -0.42 13.27
N ARG A 35 1.65 -1.75 13.21
CA ARG A 35 2.11 -2.46 12.01
C ARG A 35 1.15 -2.33 10.85
N ASP A 36 -0.15 -2.46 11.11
CA ASP A 36 -1.18 -2.29 10.08
C ASP A 36 -1.28 -0.82 9.63
N GLU A 37 -1.17 0.14 10.54
CA GLU A 37 -1.17 1.57 10.21
C GLU A 37 0.13 2.02 9.53
N THR A 38 1.29 1.56 9.99
CA THR A 38 2.57 1.91 9.35
C THR A 38 2.63 1.32 7.95
N GLN A 39 2.18 0.08 7.77
CA GLN A 39 2.20 -0.58 6.46
C GLN A 39 1.15 0.02 5.51
N ARG A 40 -0.03 0.43 6.02
CA ARG A 40 -1.01 1.20 5.21
C ARG A 40 -0.51 2.60 4.87
N MET A 41 0.19 3.27 5.79
CA MET A 41 0.76 4.60 5.55
C MET A 41 1.90 4.52 4.53
N GLU A 42 2.78 3.53 4.63
CA GLU A 42 3.84 3.28 3.65
C GLU A 42 3.25 2.97 2.26
N ASN A 43 2.24 2.10 2.18
CA ASN A 43 1.54 1.82 0.92
C ASN A 43 0.92 3.10 0.32
N ARG A 44 0.28 3.95 1.13
CA ARG A 44 -0.30 5.24 0.68
C ARG A 44 0.77 6.18 0.11
N ILE A 45 1.90 6.32 0.81
CA ILE A 45 3.00 7.19 0.36
C ILE A 45 3.59 6.66 -0.95
N GLN A 46 3.78 5.34 -1.04
CA GLN A 46 4.27 4.66 -2.24
C GLN A 46 3.30 4.83 -3.42
N GLU A 47 2.01 4.61 -3.21
CA GLU A 47 0.95 4.85 -4.21
C GLU A 47 0.93 6.30 -4.69
N GLN A 48 1.08 7.26 -3.78
CA GLN A 48 1.12 8.68 -4.13
C GLN A 48 2.36 9.05 -4.94
N GLN A 49 3.52 8.51 -4.58
CA GLN A 49 4.75 8.69 -5.36
C GLN A 49 4.59 8.09 -6.76
N LEU A 50 4.14 6.83 -6.85
CA LEU A 50 3.93 6.14 -8.11
C LEU A 50 2.93 6.90 -9.01
N MET A 51 1.84 7.41 -8.44
CA MET A 51 0.86 8.23 -9.15
C MET A 51 1.45 9.57 -9.62
N SER A 52 2.27 10.22 -8.78
CA SER A 52 2.92 11.49 -9.12
C SER A 52 3.92 11.32 -10.26
N ASP A 53 4.79 10.32 -10.15
CA ASP A 53 5.80 9.99 -11.15
C ASP A 53 5.14 9.63 -12.49
N MET A 54 4.07 8.85 -12.44
CA MET A 54 3.31 8.48 -13.64
C MET A 54 2.66 9.70 -14.30
N LYS A 55 2.02 10.57 -13.52
CA LYS A 55 1.43 11.81 -14.04
C LYS A 55 2.49 12.75 -14.61
N GLN A 56 3.64 12.85 -13.96
CA GLN A 56 4.75 13.66 -14.44
C GLN A 56 5.29 13.12 -15.77
N TYR A 57 5.56 11.82 -15.86
CA TYR A 57 6.03 11.18 -17.08
C TYR A 57 5.04 11.41 -18.23
N LEU A 58 3.74 11.17 -18.02
CA LEU A 58 2.72 11.42 -19.04
C LEU A 58 2.67 12.90 -19.47
N ASN A 59 2.83 13.82 -18.53
CA ASN A 59 2.85 15.25 -18.80
C ASN A 59 4.06 15.65 -19.67
N GLU A 60 5.25 15.14 -19.35
CA GLU A 60 6.50 15.41 -20.09
C GLU A 60 6.50 14.78 -21.48
N ASN A 61 5.86 13.63 -21.65
CA ASN A 61 5.78 12.88 -22.92
C ASN A 61 4.59 13.27 -23.82
N GLY A 62 3.91 14.39 -23.52
CA GLY A 62 2.87 14.96 -24.37
C GLY A 62 1.47 14.35 -24.20
N TYR A 63 1.22 13.63 -23.09
CA TYR A 63 -0.08 13.13 -22.66
C TYR A 63 -0.64 13.98 -21.50
N ARG A 64 -0.51 15.29 -21.63
CA ARG A 64 -0.97 16.24 -20.62
C ARG A 64 -2.49 16.23 -20.52
N ASN A 65 -3.02 16.36 -19.30
CA ASN A 65 -4.45 16.19 -18.98
C ASN A 65 -4.97 14.75 -19.18
N SER A 66 -4.10 13.75 -19.06
CA SER A 66 -4.55 12.35 -18.96
C SER A 66 -5.30 12.12 -17.65
N GLY A 67 -6.41 11.40 -17.71
CA GLY A 67 -7.01 10.77 -16.55
C GLY A 67 -6.17 9.55 -16.18
N VAL A 68 -5.68 9.49 -14.94
CA VAL A 68 -4.89 8.35 -14.44
C VAL A 68 -5.50 7.91 -13.12
N THR A 69 -5.82 6.63 -13.04
CA THR A 69 -6.27 5.96 -11.81
C THR A 69 -5.30 4.84 -11.48
N LEU A 70 -5.03 4.64 -10.20
CA LEU A 70 -4.21 3.54 -9.69
C LEU A 70 -5.13 2.62 -8.90
N THR A 71 -5.15 1.35 -9.30
CA THR A 71 -5.87 0.27 -8.61
C THR A 71 -4.86 -0.59 -7.89
N TYR A 72 -5.17 -0.92 -6.63
CA TYR A 72 -4.35 -1.80 -5.79
C TYR A 72 -5.04 -3.15 -5.61
N ALA A 73 -4.29 -4.22 -5.84
CA ALA A 73 -4.68 -5.59 -5.57
C ALA A 73 -3.54 -6.32 -4.84
N LEU A 74 -3.88 -7.42 -4.16
CA LEU A 74 -2.92 -8.35 -3.59
C LEU A 74 -2.95 -9.64 -4.40
N GLU A 75 -1.79 -10.10 -4.85
CA GLU A 75 -1.66 -11.42 -5.47
C GLU A 75 -1.78 -12.55 -4.42
N GLU A 76 -1.89 -13.80 -4.89
CA GLU A 76 -2.03 -14.97 -4.01
C GLU A 76 -0.82 -15.16 -3.07
N ASP A 77 0.36 -14.67 -3.46
CA ASP A 77 1.58 -14.70 -2.66
C ASP A 77 1.67 -13.53 -1.64
N GLY A 78 0.67 -12.65 -1.63
CA GLY A 78 0.62 -11.45 -0.79
C GLY A 78 1.47 -10.28 -1.30
N SER A 79 2.02 -10.38 -2.52
CA SER A 79 2.70 -9.27 -3.16
C SER A 79 1.68 -8.23 -3.67
N PRO A 80 2.02 -6.93 -3.63
CA PRO A 80 1.17 -5.88 -4.15
C PRO A 80 1.22 -5.85 -5.69
N ASP A 81 0.04 -5.87 -6.31
CA ASP A 81 -0.17 -5.66 -7.74
C ASP A 81 -0.87 -4.31 -7.96
N TYR A 82 -0.25 -3.48 -8.79
CA TYR A 82 -0.70 -2.14 -9.10
C TYR A 82 -1.13 -2.05 -10.56
N THR A 83 -2.37 -1.63 -10.82
CA THR A 83 -2.84 -1.40 -12.19
C THR A 83 -3.06 0.08 -12.43
N PHE A 84 -2.37 0.63 -13.42
CA PHE A 84 -2.61 1.98 -13.92
C PHE A 84 -3.67 1.98 -15.01
N THR A 85 -4.79 2.63 -14.77
CA THR A 85 -5.82 2.88 -15.77
C THR A 85 -5.66 4.29 -16.33
N ILE A 86 -5.35 4.39 -17.62
CA ILE A 86 -5.01 5.66 -18.30
C ILE A 86 -6.08 5.98 -19.35
N HIS A 87 -6.59 7.20 -19.30
CA HIS A 87 -7.50 7.77 -20.28
C HIS A 87 -6.90 9.03 -20.89
N HIS A 88 -6.70 9.03 -22.21
CA HIS A 88 -6.23 10.22 -22.92
C HIS A 88 -6.64 10.17 -24.39
N LYS A 89 -7.06 11.31 -24.95
CA LYS A 89 -7.55 11.40 -26.35
C LYS A 89 -6.57 10.86 -27.39
N LYS A 90 -5.28 11.15 -27.22
CA LYS A 90 -4.21 10.66 -28.13
C LYS A 90 -4.00 9.15 -28.04
N ILE A 91 -4.15 8.58 -26.84
CA ILE A 91 -4.03 7.13 -26.61
C ILE A 91 -5.27 6.41 -27.13
N ASN A 92 -6.43 7.04 -27.05
CA ASN A 92 -7.67 6.53 -27.63
C ASN A 92 -7.55 6.30 -29.14
N SER A 93 -6.83 7.18 -29.84
CA SER A 93 -6.56 7.04 -31.27
C SER A 93 -5.39 6.11 -31.63
N MET A 94 -4.66 5.58 -30.64
CA MET A 94 -3.55 4.66 -30.89
C MET A 94 -4.05 3.26 -31.21
N SER A 95 -3.34 2.57 -32.09
CA SER A 95 -3.48 1.13 -32.29
C SER A 95 -3.07 0.34 -31.06
N GLU A 96 -3.48 -0.93 -30.99
CA GLU A 96 -3.06 -1.84 -29.92
C GLU A 96 -1.53 -2.01 -29.88
N THR A 97 -0.86 -2.02 -31.04
CA THR A 97 0.60 -2.10 -31.13
C THR A 97 1.29 -0.86 -30.56
N GLU A 98 0.79 0.34 -30.86
CA GLU A 98 1.33 1.59 -30.30
C GLU A 98 1.11 1.68 -28.78
N ARG A 99 -0.05 1.23 -28.30
CA ARG A 99 -0.32 1.11 -26.86
C ARG A 99 0.60 0.10 -26.19
N GLY A 100 0.86 -1.04 -26.83
CA GLY A 100 1.83 -2.03 -26.34
C GLY A 100 3.25 -1.48 -26.25
N ALA A 101 3.67 -0.69 -27.24
CA ALA A 101 4.96 0.00 -27.21
C ALA A 101 5.03 1.03 -26.07
N LEU A 102 3.95 1.80 -25.85
CA LEU A 102 3.83 2.74 -24.74
C LEU A 102 3.88 2.02 -23.39
N SER A 103 3.16 0.90 -23.22
CA SER A 103 3.21 0.10 -21.98
C SER A 103 4.63 -0.43 -21.71
N ALA A 104 5.35 -0.86 -22.76
CA ALA A 104 6.72 -1.32 -22.61
C ALA A 104 7.69 -0.18 -22.25
N GLU A 105 7.43 1.04 -22.73
CA GLU A 105 8.18 2.24 -22.35
C GLU A 105 7.90 2.63 -20.89
N LEU A 106 6.63 2.63 -20.49
CA LEU A 106 6.19 2.89 -19.13
C LEU A 106 6.75 1.86 -18.14
N ALA A 107 6.75 0.58 -18.51
CA ALA A 107 7.35 -0.46 -17.69
C ALA A 107 8.85 -0.20 -17.47
N ARG A 108 9.58 0.28 -18.48
CA ARG A 108 11.01 0.63 -18.31
C ARG A 108 11.21 1.88 -17.46
N ALA A 109 10.31 2.85 -17.55
CA ALA A 109 10.37 4.09 -16.78
C ALA A 109 10.00 3.90 -15.30
N CYS A 110 9.01 3.05 -15.01
CA CYS A 110 8.42 2.88 -13.68
C CYS A 110 8.88 1.62 -12.93
N ASN A 111 9.26 0.52 -13.59
CA ASN A 111 9.60 -0.75 -12.93
C ASN A 111 11.09 -0.90 -12.59
N ALA A 112 11.80 0.20 -12.36
CA ALA A 112 13.21 0.16 -12.00
C ALA A 112 13.39 -0.31 -10.54
N GLY A 113 13.31 -1.63 -10.31
CA GLY A 113 13.85 -2.29 -9.11
C GLY A 113 12.91 -2.44 -7.93
N SER A 114 11.61 -2.60 -8.14
CA SER A 114 10.63 -2.69 -7.05
C SER A 114 10.00 -4.08 -6.89
N ASN A 115 9.65 -4.46 -5.66
CA ASN A 115 9.02 -5.74 -5.30
C ASN A 115 7.50 -5.76 -5.53
N TYR A 116 7.01 -5.07 -6.56
CA TYR A 116 5.59 -4.99 -6.89
C TYR A 116 5.38 -5.19 -8.38
N SER A 117 4.23 -5.76 -8.75
CA SER A 117 3.81 -5.85 -10.15
C SER A 117 3.15 -4.53 -10.57
N VAL A 118 3.42 -4.09 -11.80
CA VAL A 118 2.70 -2.96 -12.42
C VAL A 118 2.14 -3.36 -13.77
N SER A 119 0.82 -3.21 -13.92
CA SER A 119 0.09 -3.39 -15.16
C SER A 119 -0.49 -2.06 -15.66
N TYR A 120 -0.74 -1.97 -16.98
CA TYR A 120 -1.26 -0.76 -17.62
C TYR A 120 -2.50 -1.11 -18.43
N GLU A 121 -3.60 -0.42 -18.16
CA GLU A 121 -4.88 -0.54 -18.85
C GLU A 121 -5.26 0.81 -19.46
N TYR A 122 -5.79 0.77 -20.69
CA TYR A 122 -6.18 1.97 -21.43
C TYR A 122 -7.69 2.00 -21.59
N LEU A 123 -8.33 2.99 -20.96
CA LEU A 123 -9.75 3.24 -21.19
C LEU A 123 -9.92 3.92 -22.55
N LEU A 124 -10.50 3.19 -23.49
CA LEU A 124 -10.89 3.69 -24.78
C LEU A 124 -12.34 4.18 -24.69
N THR A 125 -12.59 5.38 -25.19
CA THR A 125 -13.93 5.95 -25.25
C THR A 125 -14.28 6.18 -26.71
N ASP A 126 -15.28 5.48 -27.22
CA ASP A 126 -15.86 5.75 -28.53
C ASP A 126 -16.56 7.11 -28.48
N PHE A 127 -15.92 8.16 -28.99
CA PHE A 127 -16.53 9.47 -29.25
C PHE A 127 -16.64 9.68 -30.75
#